data_AF-A0A1G0E3D4-F1
#
_entry.id   AF-A0A1G0E3D4-F1
#
_cell.length_a   1.000
_cell.length_b   1.000
_cell.length_c   1.000
_cell.angle_alpha   90.00
_cell.angle_beta   90.00
_cell.angle_gamma   90.00
#
_symmetry.space_group_name_H-M   'P 1'
#
loop_
_entity.id
_entity.type
_entity.pdbx_description
1 polymer ?
#
loop_
_entity_poly.entity_id
_entity_poly.type
_entity_poly.pdbx_seq_one_letter_code
_entity_poly.pdbx_strand_id
1 'polypeptide(L)'
;MGYEQGGIAALQCSITAYTPSEAYIIGTQGYIYIPKFFWRAETVNLFLKKEQTTTIFSLPPIGFGYCYEILEVARCLRNNLC
;
A
#
# COMPACT_ATOMS: atom_id res chain seq x y z
N MET A 1 -18.37 4.89 -0.73
CA MET A 1 -17.26 5.06 -1.68
C MET A 1 -17.17 3.80 -2.53
N GLY A 2 -17.97 3.74 -3.60
CA GLY A 2 -17.90 2.65 -4.58
C GLY A 2 -17.04 3.07 -5.77
N TYR A 3 -16.33 2.12 -6.36
CA TYR A 3 -15.55 2.28 -7.58
C TYR A 3 -16.33 1.76 -8.78
N GLU A 4 -16.00 2.25 -9.97
CA GLU A 4 -16.67 1.88 -11.24
C GLU A 4 -16.76 0.36 -11.45
N GLN A 5 -15.74 -0.37 -11.00
CA GLN A 5 -15.63 -1.83 -11.12
C GLN A 5 -16.34 -2.59 -9.98
N GLY A 6 -17.18 -1.93 -9.19
CA GLY A 6 -17.94 -2.54 -8.09
C GLY A 6 -17.17 -2.74 -6.78
N GLY A 7 -15.89 -2.35 -6.74
CA GLY A 7 -15.11 -2.32 -5.50
C GLY A 7 -15.65 -1.29 -4.50
N ILE A 8 -15.45 -1.53 -3.21
CA ILE A 8 -15.84 -0.61 -2.14
C ILE A 8 -14.61 -0.30 -1.30
N ALA A 9 -14.42 0.97 -0.96
CA ALA A 9 -13.46 1.37 0.06
C ALA A 9 -14.15 1.85 1.33
N ALA A 10 -13.53 1.52 2.45
CA ALA A 10 -13.79 2.11 3.76
C ALA A 10 -12.46 2.67 4.29
N LEU A 11 -12.48 3.92 4.71
CA LEU A 11 -11.31 4.58 5.28
C LEU A 11 -11.69 5.14 6.65
N GLN A 12 -10.76 5.02 7.59
CA GLN A 12 -10.85 5.64 8.90
C GLN A 12 -9.55 6.38 9.18
N CYS A 13 -9.68 7.59 9.68
CA CYS A 13 -8.58 8.34 10.26
C CYS A 13 -9.03 8.94 11.59
N SER A 14 -8.08 9.13 12.51
CA SER A 14 -8.33 9.85 13.75
C SER A 14 -7.08 10.63 14.15
N ILE A 15 -7.31 11.79 14.75
CA ILE A 15 -6.26 12.62 15.36
C ILE A 15 -6.20 12.37 16.87
N THR A 16 -7.30 11.88 17.47
CA THR A 16 -7.47 11.73 18.92
C THR A 16 -7.39 10.28 19.38
N ALA A 17 -7.68 9.32 18.50
CA ALA A 17 -7.60 7.89 18.78
C ALA A 17 -6.37 7.30 18.11
N TYR A 18 -5.66 6.43 18.83
CA TYR A 18 -4.61 5.62 18.24
C TYR A 18 -5.20 4.64 17.23
N THR A 19 -4.67 4.64 16.01
CA THR A 19 -5.04 3.69 14.97
C THR A 19 -3.81 2.89 14.53
N PRO A 20 -3.96 1.59 14.20
CA PRO A 20 -2.86 0.77 13.69
C PRO A 20 -2.18 1.34 12.44
N SER A 21 -2.88 2.21 11.69
CA SER A 21 -2.37 2.83 10.47
C SER A 21 -2.03 1.79 9.40
N GLU A 22 -2.91 0.81 9.26
CA GLU A 22 -2.80 -0.33 8.37
C GLU A 22 -3.69 -0.20 7.15
N ALA A 23 -3.46 -1.04 6.13
CA ALA A 23 -4.30 -1.09 4.94
C ALA A 23 -4.50 -2.54 4.47
N TYR A 24 -5.66 -2.77 3.85
CA TYR A 24 -6.02 -4.03 3.23
C TYR A 24 -6.49 -3.82 1.79
N ILE A 25 -6.11 -4.74 0.91
CA ILE A 25 -6.72 -4.92 -0.41
C ILE A 25 -7.26 -6.34 -0.44
N ILE A 26 -8.59 -6.48 -0.49
CA ILE A 26 -9.27 -7.76 -0.32
C ILE A 26 -9.86 -8.19 -1.67
N GLY A 27 -9.52 -9.41 -2.09
CA GLY A 27 -10.04 -10.03 -3.29
C GLY A 27 -10.68 -11.39 -3.01
N THR A 28 -11.19 -12.04 -4.05
CA THR A 28 -11.85 -13.35 -3.93
C THR A 28 -10.89 -14.50 -3.62
N GLN A 29 -9.61 -14.34 -3.95
CA GLN A 29 -8.57 -15.36 -3.79
C GLN A 29 -7.69 -15.17 -2.56
N GLY A 30 -7.86 -14.07 -1.82
CA GLY A 30 -6.97 -13.70 -0.74
C GLY A 30 -6.97 -12.20 -0.48
N TYR A 31 -5.95 -11.72 0.21
CA TYR A 31 -5.79 -10.30 0.49
C TYR A 31 -4.32 -9.90 0.58
N ILE A 32 -4.07 -8.63 0.33
CA ILE A 32 -2.82 -7.96 0.64
C ILE A 32 -3.04 -7.17 1.93
N TYR A 33 -2.12 -7.30 2.88
CA TYR A 33 -2.15 -6.60 4.16
C TYR A 33 -0.85 -5.80 4.36
N ILE A 34 -1.00 -4.53 4.72
CA ILE A 34 0.10 -3.63 5.02
C ILE A 34 -0.03 -3.23 6.50
N PRO A 35 0.77 -3.83 7.42
CA PRO A 35 0.46 -3.85 8.85
C PRO A 35 0.69 -2.56 9.59
N LYS A 36 1.55 -1.66 9.08
CA LYS A 36 1.94 -0.47 9.82
C LYS A 36 2.35 0.64 8.87
N PHE A 37 1.90 1.85 9.18
CA PHE A 37 2.21 3.07 8.44
C PHE A 37 2.10 2.83 6.93
N PHE A 38 0.91 2.44 6.46
CA PHE A 38 0.75 2.00 5.07
C PHE A 38 1.23 3.02 4.03
N TRP A 39 1.26 4.31 4.38
CA TRP A 39 1.80 5.40 3.56
C TRP A 39 3.34 5.40 3.41
N ARG A 40 4.05 4.56 4.17
CA ARG A 40 5.51 4.34 4.15
C ARG A 40 5.82 2.87 4.44
N ALA A 41 5.16 1.97 3.71
CA ALA A 41 5.22 0.54 3.96
C ALA A 41 6.66 -0.01 3.80
N GLU A 42 7.13 -0.72 4.82
CA GLU A 42 8.39 -1.47 4.80
C GLU A 42 8.15 -2.99 4.71
N THR A 43 6.89 -3.41 4.86
CA THR A 43 6.48 -4.81 4.81
C THR A 43 5.09 -4.91 4.19
N VAL A 44 4.90 -5.93 3.35
CA VAL A 44 3.61 -6.27 2.74
C VAL A 44 3.39 -7.76 2.86
N ASN A 45 2.21 -8.16 3.34
CA ASN A 45 1.83 -9.55 3.52
C ASN A 45 0.82 -9.93 2.44
N LEU A 46 1.13 -10.92 1.61
CA LEU A 46 0.19 -11.54 0.68
C LEU A 46 -0.34 -12.83 1.29
N PHE A 47 -1.64 -12.88 1.55
CA PHE A 47 -2.33 -14.10 1.94
C PHE A 47 -3.10 -14.67 0.76
N LEU A 48 -2.90 -15.96 0.48
CA LEU A 48 -3.65 -16.70 -0.54
C LEU A 48 -4.57 -17.74 0.12
N LYS A 49 -5.87 -17.64 -0.16
CA LYS A 49 -6.91 -18.48 0.45
C LYS A 49 -6.82 -19.94 0.03
N LYS A 50 -6.43 -20.22 -1.20
CA LYS A 50 -6.39 -21.61 -1.71
C LYS A 50 -5.23 -22.38 -1.09
N GLU A 51 -4.07 -21.74 -1.00
CA GLU A 51 -2.85 -22.32 -0.46
C GLU A 51 -2.78 -22.21 1.07
N GLN A 52 -3.59 -21.34 1.68
CA GLN A 52 -3.57 -21.02 3.11
C GLN A 52 -2.17 -20.56 3.56
N THR A 53 -1.46 -19.86 2.68
CA THR A 53 -0.11 -19.38 2.91
C THR A 53 -0.07 -17.86 2.97
N THR A 54 0.85 -17.35 3.78
CA THR A 54 1.21 -15.94 3.83
C THR A 54 2.65 -15.77 3.36
N THR A 55 2.86 -14.97 2.32
CA THR A 55 4.19 -14.53 1.89
C THR A 55 4.42 -13.12 2.41
N ILE A 56 5.55 -12.91 3.08
CA ILE A 56 5.95 -11.61 3.64
C ILE A 56 7.02 -11.01 2.73
N PHE A 57 6.75 -9.85 2.17
CA PHE A 57 7.68 -9.06 1.39
C PHE A 57 8.31 -7.99 2.27
N SER A 58 9.64 -7.96 2.35
CA SER A 58 10.39 -6.89 3.01
C SER A 58 10.82 -5.87 1.97
N LEU A 59 10.47 -4.60 2.19
CA LEU A 59 10.67 -3.49 1.27
C LEU A 59 11.41 -2.35 2.00
N PRO A 60 12.69 -2.52 2.35
CA PRO A 60 13.43 -1.46 3.00
C PRO A 60 13.50 -0.22 2.09
N PRO A 61 13.16 0.98 2.59
CA PRO A 61 13.09 2.17 1.76
C PRO A 61 14.49 2.64 1.36
N ILE A 62 14.58 3.26 0.19
CA ILE A 62 15.76 4.05 -0.18
C ILE A 62 15.72 5.36 0.61
N GLY A 63 16.69 5.55 1.51
CA GLY A 63 16.73 6.73 2.39
C GLY A 63 15.47 6.83 3.25
N PHE A 64 14.82 8.00 3.23
CA PHE A 64 13.58 8.26 3.98
C PHE A 64 12.28 7.95 3.19
N GLY A 65 12.39 7.31 2.02
CA GLY A 65 11.24 6.97 1.16
C GLY A 65 10.86 8.03 0.14
N TYR A 66 11.08 9.33 0.41
CA TYR A 66 10.82 10.41 -0.56
C TYR A 66 11.65 10.31 -1.85
N CYS A 67 12.75 9.54 -1.83
CA CYS A 67 13.58 9.32 -3.00
C CYS A 67 12.78 8.76 -4.18
N TYR A 68 11.77 7.91 -3.93
CA TYR A 68 10.94 7.35 -5.02
C TYR A 68 10.17 8.43 -5.77
N GLU A 69 9.53 9.35 -5.04
CA GLU A 69 8.77 10.48 -5.62
C GLU A 69 9.70 11.43 -6.39
N ILE A 70 10.86 11.76 -5.81
CA ILE A 70 11.87 12.63 -6.45
C ILE A 70 12.38 12.01 -7.75
N LEU A 71 12.69 10.72 -7.73
CA LEU A 71 13.16 10.00 -8.92
C LEU A 71 12.10 9.96 -10.01
N GLU A 72 10.83 9.81 -9.65
CA GLU A 72 9.72 9.81 -10.60
C GLU A 72 9.50 11.20 -11.22
N VAL A 73 9.53 12.27 -10.42
CA VAL A 73 9.49 13.65 -10.94
C VAL A 73 10.64 13.88 -11.92
N ALA A 74 11.86 13.50 -11.55
CA ALA A 74 13.01 13.62 -12.42
C ALA A 74 12.86 12.80 -13.71
N ARG A 75 12.24 11.61 -13.64
CA ARG A 75 11.91 10.79 -14.81
C ARG A 75 10.90 11.50 -15.72
N CYS A 76 9.80 12.01 -15.18
CA CYS A 76 8.78 12.69 -15.97
C CYS A 76 9.31 13.93 -16.68
N LEU A 77 10.10 14.76 -15.99
CA LEU A 77 10.73 15.94 -16.58
C LEU A 77 11.69 15.58 -17.72
N ARG A 78 12.52 14.55 -17.55
CA ARG A 78 13.44 14.09 -18.61
C ARG A 78 12.72 13.53 -19.84
N ASN A 79 11.51 13.01 -19.67
CA ASN A 79 10.74 12.35 -20.74
C ASN A 79 9.57 13.21 -21.25
N ASN A 80 9.43 14.45 -20.80
CA ASN A 80 8.30 15.34 -21.14
C ASN A 80 6.93 14.69 -20.90
N LEU A 81 6.75 14.07 -19.73
CA LEU A 81 5.47 13.44 -19.32
C LEU A 81 4.64 14.33 -18.39
N CYS A 82 5.03 15.60 -18.23
CA CYS A 82 4.35 16.59 -17.41
C CYS A 82 3.52 17.52 -18.28
#